data_AF-A0A5P9P5C4-F1
#
_entry.id   AF-A0A5P9P5C4-F1
#
_cell.length_a   1.000
_cell.length_b   1.000
_cell.length_c   1.000
_cell.angle_alpha   90.00
_cell.angle_beta   90.00
_cell.angle_gamma   90.00
#
_symmetry.space_group_name_H-M   'P 1'
#
loop_
_entity.id
_entity.type
_entity.pdbx_description
1 polymer ?
#
loop_
_entity_poly.entity_id
_entity_poly.type
_entity_poly.pdbx_seq_one_letter_code
_entity_poly.pdbx_strand_id
1 'polypeptide(L)' 'MARAFVRSVVLWTLVAYLAIALFEAIVFGRLEPTRYVPGAVGAGLGITAADRLSPLRFSRS' A
#
# COMPACT_ATOMS: atom_id res chain seq x y z
N MET A 1 6.40 -4.50 -17.71
CA MET A 1 6.10 -5.42 -16.59
C MET A 1 6.09 -4.73 -15.23
N ALA A 2 7.15 -3.99 -14.83
CA ALA A 2 7.22 -3.32 -13.51
C ALA A 2 6.02 -2.40 -13.18
N ARG A 3 5.55 -1.55 -14.12
CA ARG A 3 4.37 -0.68 -13.87
C ARG A 3 3.08 -1.44 -13.60
N ALA A 4 2.88 -2.60 -14.23
CA ALA A 4 1.70 -3.44 -14.01
C ALA A 4 1.76 -4.10 -12.63
N PHE A 5 2.94 -4.54 -12.20
CA PHE A 5 3.18 -5.08 -10.88
C PHE A 5 2.96 -4.03 -9.78
N VAL A 6 3.53 -2.82 -9.94
CA VAL A 6 3.34 -1.73 -8.98
C VAL A 6 1.86 -1.34 -8.87
N ARG A 7 1.14 -1.22 -9.99
CA ARG A 7 -0.32 -0.97 -9.97
C ARG A 7 -1.09 -2.07 -9.24
N SER A 8 -0.72 -3.33 -9.46
CA SER A 8 -1.35 -4.47 -8.80
C SER A 8 -1.13 -4.44 -7.28
N VAL A 9 0.11 -4.14 -6.83
CA VAL A 9 0.44 -3.99 -5.41
C VAL A 9 -0.34 -2.82 -4.79
N VAL A 10 -0.37 -1.66 -5.45
CA VAL A 10 -1.12 -0.49 -4.95
C VAL A 10 -2.61 -0.79 -4.84
N LEU A 11 -3.21 -1.44 -5.83
CA LEU A 11 -4.62 -1.86 -5.79
C LEU A 11 -4.88 -2.83 -4.64
N TRP A 12 -4.02 -3.84 -4.46
CA TRP A 12 -4.15 -4.80 -3.36
C TRP A 12 -4.05 -4.14 -1.99
N THR A 13 -3.11 -3.22 -1.81
CA THR A 13 -2.96 -2.45 -0.57
C THR A 13 -4.20 -1.60 -0.29
N LEU A 14 -4.78 -0.99 -1.31
CA LEU A 14 -5.99 -0.15 -1.18
C LEU A 14 -7.22 -1.00 -0.84
N VAL A 15 -7.35 -2.18 -1.46
CA VAL A 15 -8.39 -3.17 -1.15
C VAL A 15 -8.26 -3.67 0.28
N ALA A 16 -7.05 -4.04 0.72
CA ALA A 16 -6.81 -4.50 2.09
C ALA A 16 -7.17 -3.42 3.11
N TYR A 17 -6.78 -2.17 2.84
CA TYR A 17 -7.10 -1.03 3.71
C TYR A 17 -8.60 -0.82 3.84
N LEU A 18 -9.34 -0.84 2.72
CA LEU A 18 -10.80 -0.73 2.73
C LEU A 18 -11.46 -1.91 3.45
N ALA A 19 -10.99 -3.13 3.24
CA ALA A 19 -11.54 -4.32 3.89
C ALA A 19 -11.39 -4.26 5.42
N ILE A 20 -10.21 -3.84 5.90
CA ILE A 20 -9.94 -3.68 7.33
C ILE A 20 -10.80 -2.55 7.92
N ALA A 21 -10.89 -1.40 7.24
CA ALA A 21 -11.72 -0.29 7.69
C ALA A 21 -13.22 -0.65 7.73
N LEU A 22 -13.71 -1.40 6.73
CA LEU A 22 -15.10 -1.85 6.68
C LEU A 22 -15.39 -2.89 7.78
N PHE A 23 -14.46 -3.82 8.01
CA PHE A 23 -14.56 -4.78 9.10
C PHE A 23 -14.60 -4.07 10.46
N GLU A 24 -13.73 -3.08 10.69
CA GLU A 24 -13.73 -2.33 11.94
C GLU A 24 -15.05 -1.56 12.14
N ALA A 25 -15.58 -0.96 11.07
CA ALA A 25 -16.86 -0.27 11.10
C ALA A 25 -18.03 -1.19 11.43
N ILE A 26 -18.06 -2.40 10.85
CA ILE A 26 -19.16 -3.36 11.03
C ILE A 26 -19.07 -4.03 12.41
N VAL A 27 -17.89 -4.44 12.85
CA VAL A 27 -17.72 -5.23 14.07
C VAL A 27 -17.66 -4.36 15.32
N PHE A 28 -16.99 -3.21 15.24
CA PHE A 28 -16.77 -2.34 16.40
C PHE A 28 -17.59 -1.04 16.36
N GLY A 29 -18.35 -0.80 15.28
CA GLY A 29 -19.19 0.41 15.13
C GLY A 29 -18.40 1.71 15.07
N ARG A 30 -17.09 1.65 14.82
CA ARG A 30 -16.16 2.76 14.99
C ARG A 30 -15.27 2.87 13.76
N LEU A 31 -15.22 4.07 13.17
CA LEU A 31 -14.37 4.39 12.03
C LEU A 31 -13.29 5.37 12.51
N GLU A 32 -12.08 4.87 12.76
CA GLU A 32 -10.93 5.70 13.12
C GLU A 32 -9.91 5.74 12.00
N PRO A 33 -10.18 6.50 10.92
CA PRO A 33 -9.29 6.54 9.76
C PRO A 33 -7.87 7.01 10.12
N THR A 34 -7.72 7.84 11.16
CA THR A 34 -6.44 8.33 11.69
C THR A 34 -5.56 7.22 12.26
N ARG A 35 -6.14 6.14 12.79
CA ARG A 35 -5.38 4.99 13.33
C ARG A 35 -4.59 4.27 12.24
N TYR A 36 -5.09 4.33 11.01
CA TYR A 36 -4.53 3.64 9.86
C TYR A 36 -3.58 4.49 9.01
N VAL A 37 -3.56 5.81 9.24
CA VAL A 37 -2.65 6.75 8.55
C VAL A 37 -1.18 6.34 8.68
N PRO A 38 -0.64 5.98 9.87
CA PRO A 38 0.75 5.54 9.98
C PRO A 38 1.05 4.29 9.15
N GLY A 39 0.10 3.35 9.07
CA GLY A 39 0.21 2.13 8.27
C GLY A 39 0.23 2.42 6.76
N ALA A 40 -0.64 3.32 6.28
CA ALA A 40 -0.65 3.76 4.90
C ALA A 40 0.65 4.49 4.52
N VAL A 41 1.16 5.36 5.40
CA VAL A 41 2.43 6.06 5.21
C VAL A 41 3.61 5.06 5.18
N GLY A 42 3.64 4.11 6.11
CA GLY A 42 4.65 3.05 6.15
C GLY A 42 4.64 2.18 4.89
N ALA A 43 3.46 1.79 4.39
CA ALA A 43 3.32 1.05 3.14
C ALA A 43 3.82 1.87 1.93
N GLY A 44 3.49 3.16 1.86
CA GLY A 44 3.96 4.06 0.81
C GLY A 44 5.49 4.23 0.81
N LEU A 45 6.09 4.38 2.00
CA LEU A 45 7.55 4.42 2.17
C LEU A 45 8.21 3.10 1.76
N GLY A 46 7.64 1.96 2.16
CA GLY A 46 8.13 0.63 1.78
C GLY A 46 8.12 0.40 0.27
N ILE A 47 7.04 0.80 -0.41
CA ILE A 47 6.95 0.73 -1.88
C ILE A 47 7.99 1.64 -2.54
N THR A 48 8.16 2.86 -2.04
CA THR A 48 9.14 3.82 -2.58
C THR A 48 10.58 3.32 -2.39
N ALA A 49 10.88 2.72 -1.24
CA ALA A 49 12.18 2.10 -0.97
C ALA A 49 12.42 0.87 -1.87
N ALA A 50 11.41 0.00 -2.03
CA ALA A 50 11.48 -1.15 -2.93
C ALA A 50 11.68 -0.75 -4.40
N ASP A 51 11.04 0.34 -4.85
CA ASP A 51 11.23 0.88 -6.21
C ASP A 51 12.66 1.40 -6.43
N ARG A 52 13.28 2.02 -5.42
CA ARG A 52 14.69 2.45 -5.48
C ARG A 52 15.69 1.30 -5.43
N LEU A 53 15.36 0.22 -4.73
CA LEU A 53 16.19 -1.00 -4.68
C LEU A 53 16.00 -1.90 -5.90
N SER A 54 15.00 -1.63 -6.74
CA SER A 54 14.78 -2.40 -7.96
C SER A 54 15.94 -2.21 -8.94
N PRO A 55 16.72 -3.27 -9.26
CA PRO A 55 17.92 -3.19 -10.09
C PRO A 55 17.62 -2.87 -11.57
N LEU A 56 16.34 -2.79 -11.94
CA LEU A 56 15.90 -2.48 -13.30
C LEU A 56 16.29 -1.07 -13.79
N ARG A 57 16.77 -0.20 -12.90
CA ARG A 57 17.25 1.15 -13.25
C ARG A 57 18.73 1.22 -13.63
N PHE A 58 19.54 0.21 -13.30
CA PHE A 58 20.97 0.17 -13.64
C PHE A 58 21.27 -0.44 -15.01
N SER A 59 20.30 -1.09 -15.66
CA SER A 59 20.46 -1.70 -16.99
C SER A 59 19.88 -0.82 -18.11
N ARG A 60 20.21 0.47 -18.11
CA ARG A 60 20.13 1.34 -19.30
C ARG A 60 21.44 2.09 -19.40
N SER A 61 22.51 1.33 -19.66
CA SER A 61 23.70 1.80 -20.35
C SER A 61 23.40 1.97 -21.83
#